data_AF-A0A7S0CVF4-F1
#
_entry.id   AF-A0A7S0CVF4-F1
#
_cell.length_a   1.000
_cell.length_b   1.000
_cell.length_c   1.000
_cell.angle_alpha   90.00
_cell.angle_beta   90.00
_cell.angle_gamma   90.00
#
_symmetry.space_group_name_H-M   'P 1'
#
loop_
_entity.id
_entity.type
_entity.pdbx_description
1 polymer ?
#
loop_
_entity_poly.entity_id
_entity_poly.type
_entity_poly.pdbx_seq_one_letter_code
_entity_poly.pdbx_strand_id
1 'polypeptide(L)'
;SDMLILFDLLSAAKKSALGKLVKVLCRVETIGHILIWTRKRAEDDDELQSLQEDLQLISYIELPRLKLKFVPRGEGKEFKGNEEIKFYSEDHSDLFISNYRNRRLDDLVQQIPHALIMENSSRELFVLVPNCPVKRPNILM
;
A
#
# COMPACT_ATOMS: atom_id res chain seq x y z
N SER A 1 26.55 4.24 -2.50
CA SER A 1 25.72 3.03 -2.63
C SER A 1 24.42 3.27 -1.90
N ASP A 2 23.28 3.12 -2.56
CA ASP A 2 21.98 3.32 -1.93
C ASP A 2 21.69 2.18 -0.94
N MET A 3 21.37 2.51 0.30
CA MET A 3 21.05 1.53 1.35
C MET A 3 19.54 1.39 1.47
N LEU A 4 19.07 0.14 1.51
CA LEU A 4 17.67 -0.17 1.82
C LEU A 4 17.50 -0.34 3.33
N ILE A 5 16.44 0.28 3.86
CA ILE A 5 16.08 0.21 5.27
C ILE A 5 14.63 -0.26 5.35
N LEU A 6 14.35 -1.19 6.27
CA LEU A 6 12.99 -1.59 6.59
C LEU A 6 12.38 -0.55 7.54
N PHE A 7 11.23 0.00 7.15
CA PHE A 7 10.56 1.02 7.95
C PHE A 7 9.71 0.40 9.07
N ASP A 8 9.78 0.96 10.27
CA ASP A 8 8.92 0.55 11.40
C ASP A 8 7.51 1.14 11.26
N LEU A 9 6.57 0.32 10.81
CA LEU A 9 5.18 0.71 10.59
C LEU A 9 4.43 1.14 11.85
N LEU A 10 4.89 0.73 13.04
CA LEU A 10 4.25 1.12 14.31
C LEU A 10 4.59 2.54 14.72
N SER A 11 5.73 3.06 14.23
CA SER A 11 6.15 4.45 14.46
C SER A 11 5.48 5.47 13.54
N ALA A 12 4.80 5.01 12.47
CA ALA A 12 4.17 5.89 11.48
C ALA A 12 3.06 6.77 12.10
N ALA A 13 3.08 8.08 11.83
CA ALA A 13 2.00 8.96 12.23
C ALA A 13 0.68 8.55 11.56
N LYS A 14 -0.36 8.25 12.36
CA LYS A 14 -1.65 7.71 11.86
C LYS A 14 -2.35 8.58 10.79
N LYS A 15 -2.08 9.88 10.77
CA LYS A 15 -2.66 10.83 9.81
C LYS A 15 -1.78 11.10 8.59
N SER A 16 -0.53 10.63 8.57
CA SER A 16 0.39 10.80 7.44
C SER A 16 -0.08 9.97 6.24
N ALA A 17 0.47 10.29 5.06
CA ALA A 17 0.19 9.53 3.83
C ALA A 17 0.60 8.05 3.99
N LEU A 18 1.74 7.80 4.63
CA LEU A 18 2.21 6.47 4.99
C LEU A 18 1.25 5.76 5.95
N GLY A 19 0.80 6.43 7.01
CA GLY A 19 -0.19 5.86 7.93
C GLY A 19 -1.50 5.46 7.24
N LYS A 20 -1.96 6.25 6.26
CA LYS A 20 -3.13 5.92 5.42
C LYS A 20 -2.85 4.72 4.51
N LEU A 21 -1.68 4.67 3.88
CA LEU A 21 -1.25 3.54 3.04
C LEU A 21 -1.20 2.24 3.84
N VAL A 22 -0.56 2.25 5.02
CA VAL A 22 -0.53 1.11 5.94
C VAL A 22 -1.95 0.67 6.31
N LYS A 23 -2.84 1.61 6.60
CA LYS A 23 -4.26 1.29 6.89
C LYS A 23 -4.97 0.62 5.71
N VAL A 24 -4.63 0.99 4.47
CA VAL A 24 -5.17 0.37 3.25
C VAL A 24 -4.61 -1.05 3.07
N LEU A 25 -3.30 -1.24 3.24
CA LEU A 25 -2.66 -2.56 3.14
C LEU A 25 -3.14 -3.53 4.23
N CYS A 26 -3.39 -3.00 5.44
CA CYS A 26 -3.96 -3.76 6.57
C CYS A 26 -5.35 -4.36 6.30
N ARG A 27 -6.01 -3.99 5.19
CA ARG A 27 -7.27 -4.61 4.79
C ARG A 27 -7.07 -6.05 4.31
N VAL A 28 -5.93 -6.34 3.67
CA VAL A 28 -5.63 -7.64 3.05
C VAL A 28 -4.55 -8.44 3.78
N GLU A 29 -3.71 -7.79 4.59
CA GLU A 29 -2.64 -8.43 5.37
C GLU A 29 -2.58 -7.86 6.80
N THR A 30 -1.98 -8.59 7.76
CA THR A 30 -1.73 -8.04 9.10
C THR A 30 -0.46 -7.20 9.11
N ILE A 31 -0.42 -6.14 9.92
CA ILE A 31 0.70 -5.18 9.94
C ILE A 31 2.09 -5.82 10.12
N GLY A 32 2.20 -6.88 10.92
CA GLY A 32 3.47 -7.60 11.14
C GLY A 32 3.96 -8.41 9.93
N HIS A 33 3.14 -8.56 8.90
CA HIS A 33 3.49 -9.18 7.62
C HIS A 33 3.50 -8.16 6.48
N ILE A 34 3.47 -6.86 6.77
CA ILE A 34 3.65 -5.82 5.76
C ILE A 34 5.09 -5.33 5.87
N LEU A 35 5.85 -5.41 4.78
CA LEU A 35 7.23 -4.93 4.73
C LEU A 35 7.31 -3.72 3.81
N ILE A 36 7.66 -2.55 4.34
CA ILE A 36 7.89 -1.34 3.53
C ILE A 36 9.38 -1.04 3.55
N TRP A 37 10.02 -1.15 2.39
CA TRP A 37 11.44 -0.89 2.21
C TRP A 37 11.63 0.51 1.64
N THR A 38 12.40 1.34 2.34
CA THR A 38 12.73 2.70 1.92
C THR A 38 14.20 2.82 1.54
N ARG A 39 14.54 3.83 0.74
CA ARG A 39 15.93 4.17 0.40
C ARG A 39 16.40 5.30 1.31
N LYS A 40 17.58 5.12 1.93
CA LYS A 40 18.31 6.22 2.58
C LYS A 40 19.28 6.84 1.59
N ARG A 41 19.23 8.15 1.39
CA ARG A 41 20.25 8.86 0.60
C ARG A 41 21.48 9.09 1.49
N ALA A 42 22.66 9.00 0.90
CA ALA A 42 23.92 9.10 1.63
C ALA A 42 24.17 10.49 2.27
N GLU A 43 23.41 11.50 1.83
CA GLU A 43 23.51 12.90 2.28
C GLU A 43 22.52 13.23 3.42
N ASP A 44 21.64 12.30 3.78
CA ASP A 44 20.67 12.49 4.86
C ASP A 44 21.37 12.27 6.22
N ASP A 45 21.79 13.37 6.85
CA ASP A 45 22.21 13.44 8.27
C ASP A 45 21.06 12.96 9.20
N ASP A 46 21.41 12.57 10.43
CA ASP A 46 20.67 11.78 11.44
C ASP A 46 19.21 12.14 11.79
N GLU A 47 18.53 13.05 11.09
CA GLU A 47 17.08 13.27 11.14
C GLU A 47 16.29 12.16 10.42
N LEU A 48 16.61 10.90 10.73
CA LEU A 48 16.03 9.70 10.14
C LEU A 48 14.49 9.63 10.26
N GLN A 49 13.90 10.27 11.27
CA GLN A 49 12.48 10.06 11.59
C GLN A 49 11.51 10.90 10.75
N SER A 50 11.90 12.11 10.33
CA SER A 50 11.03 13.01 9.54
C SER A 50 11.03 12.64 8.05
N LEU A 51 12.17 12.17 7.53
CA LEU A 51 12.33 11.76 6.14
C LEU A 51 11.59 10.44 5.84
N GLN A 52 11.52 9.53 6.80
CA GLN A 52 10.96 8.19 6.59
C GLN A 52 9.45 8.15 6.29
N GLU A 53 8.69 9.23 6.53
CA GLU A 53 7.26 9.27 6.23
C GLU A 53 6.94 9.69 4.78
N ASP A 54 7.95 10.08 3.99
CA ASP A 54 7.76 10.43 2.59
C ASP A 54 7.58 9.18 1.72
N LEU A 55 6.41 9.09 1.07
CA LEU A 55 6.09 8.00 0.14
C LEU A 55 7.08 7.92 -1.04
N GLN A 56 7.77 9.01 -1.37
CA GLN A 56 8.79 9.03 -2.43
C GLN A 56 10.03 8.20 -2.09
N LEU A 57 10.31 7.99 -0.80
CA LEU A 57 11.45 7.17 -0.38
C LEU A 57 11.15 5.68 -0.41
N ILE A 58 9.88 5.28 -0.55
CA ILE A 58 9.51 3.88 -0.66
C ILE A 58 10.14 3.31 -1.93
N SER A 59 10.94 2.26 -1.77
CA SER A 59 11.50 1.49 -2.87
C SER A 59 10.51 0.44 -3.35
N TYR A 60 9.94 -0.32 -2.41
CA TYR A 60 8.90 -1.31 -2.67
C TYR A 60 8.22 -1.76 -1.36
N ILE A 61 7.06 -2.39 -1.51
CA ILE A 61 6.24 -2.95 -0.44
C ILE A 61 6.10 -4.43 -0.71
N GLU A 62 6.30 -5.28 0.30
CA GLU A 62 6.09 -6.72 0.20
C GLU A 62 5.00 -7.16 1.17
N LEU A 63 4.16 -8.04 0.65
CA LEU A 63 3.05 -8.71 1.32
C LEU A 63 3.32 -10.23 1.25
N PRO A 64 4.22 -10.78 2.09
CA PRO A 64 4.85 -12.08 1.88
C PRO A 64 3.87 -13.24 1.86
N ARG A 65 2.80 -13.21 2.67
CA ARG A 65 1.83 -14.32 2.70
C ARG A 65 0.91 -14.31 1.48
N LEU A 66 0.67 -13.12 0.92
CA LEU A 66 -0.06 -12.96 -0.32
C LEU A 66 0.82 -13.20 -1.55
N LYS A 67 2.15 -13.31 -1.36
CA LYS A 67 3.15 -13.34 -2.44
C LYS A 67 2.97 -12.17 -3.39
N LEU A 68 2.74 -10.98 -2.82
CA LEU A 68 2.56 -9.75 -3.58
C LEU A 68 3.67 -8.76 -3.27
N LYS A 69 4.12 -8.07 -4.30
CA LYS A 69 5.07 -6.98 -4.23
C LYS A 69 4.52 -5.78 -4.98
N PHE A 70 4.57 -4.61 -4.34
CA PHE A 70 4.19 -3.35 -4.96
C PHE A 70 5.40 -2.41 -5.10
N VAL A 71 5.51 -1.76 -6.25
CA VAL A 71 6.57 -0.82 -6.58
C VAL A 71 5.93 0.54 -6.91
N PRO A 72 6.38 1.65 -6.30
CA PRO A 72 5.90 2.96 -6.66
C PRO A 72 6.36 3.32 -8.08
N ARG A 73 5.43 3.82 -8.90
CA ARG A 73 5.71 4.41 -10.21
C ARG A 73 4.98 5.76 -10.28
N GLY A 74 5.71 6.81 -10.63
CA GLY A 74 5.12 8.09 -11.02
C GLY A 74 4.83 8.09 -12.52
N GLU A 75 3.69 8.65 -12.94
CA GLU A 75 3.37 8.85 -14.36
C GLU A 75 4.14 10.05 -14.96
N GLY A 76 5.45 10.08 -14.77
CA GLY A 76 6.28 11.18 -15.22
C GLY A 76 7.71 10.98 -14.76
N LYS A 77 8.65 10.88 -15.71
CA LYS A 77 10.06 11.03 -15.39
C LYS A 77 10.24 12.48 -14.91
N GLU A 78 10.67 12.64 -13.66
CA GLU A 78 10.70 13.88 -12.87
C GLU A 78 9.39 14.16 -12.14
N PHE A 79 9.44 14.08 -10.80
CA PHE A 79 8.42 14.57 -9.87
C PHE A 79 8.23 16.09 -10.03
N LYS A 80 7.58 16.52 -11.10
CA LYS A 80 7.12 17.89 -11.29
C LYS A 80 5.69 17.99 -10.81
N GLY A 81 5.53 18.20 -9.50
CA GLY A 81 4.34 18.77 -8.87
C GLY A 81 3.01 18.02 -9.11
N ASN A 82 2.48 17.46 -8.03
CA ASN A 82 1.09 17.00 -7.89
C ASN A 82 0.65 15.70 -8.60
N GLU A 83 1.54 14.94 -9.23
CA GLU A 83 1.21 13.58 -9.68
C GLU A 83 1.16 12.61 -8.48
N GLU A 84 0.03 11.90 -8.31
CA GLU A 84 -0.14 10.90 -7.26
C GLU A 84 0.75 9.68 -7.52
N ILE A 85 1.53 9.27 -6.52
CA ILE A 85 2.33 8.04 -6.57
C ILE A 85 1.37 6.84 -6.64
N LYS A 86 1.49 6.05 -7.70
CA LYS A 86 0.76 4.80 -7.85
C LYS A 86 1.65 3.62 -7.46
N PHE A 87 1.11 2.70 -6.66
CA PHE A 87 1.81 1.48 -6.25
C PHE A 87 1.37 0.32 -7.16
N TYR A 88 2.21 -0.04 -8.12
CA TYR A 88 1.96 -1.11 -9.08
C TYR A 88 2.36 -2.47 -8.53
N SER A 89 1.56 -3.49 -8.78
CA SER A 89 1.93 -4.88 -8.51
C SER A 89 3.00 -5.33 -9.50
N GLU A 90 4.04 -5.98 -8.99
CA GLU A 90 5.02 -6.68 -9.85
C GLU A 90 4.52 -8.09 -10.24
N ASP A 91 3.63 -8.68 -9.44
CA ASP A 91 3.09 -10.02 -9.66
C ASP A 91 1.89 -10.06 -10.61
N HIS A 92 1.18 -8.93 -10.73
CA HIS A 92 0.05 -8.77 -11.65
C HIS A 92 0.30 -7.60 -12.59
N SER A 93 0.51 -7.91 -13.87
CA SER A 93 0.80 -6.92 -14.90
C SER A 93 -0.30 -5.86 -14.98
N ASP A 94 0.12 -4.60 -15.03
CA ASP A 94 -0.74 -3.44 -15.19
C ASP A 94 -1.74 -3.19 -14.05
N LEU A 95 -1.60 -3.83 -12.89
CA LEU A 95 -2.46 -3.54 -11.73
C LEU A 95 -1.76 -2.61 -10.73
N PHE A 96 -2.46 -1.58 -10.25
CA PHE A 96 -1.99 -0.71 -9.17
C PHE A 96 -3.08 -0.48 -8.12
N ILE A 97 -2.68 -0.07 -6.91
CA ILE A 97 -3.62 0.26 -5.83
C ILE A 97 -4.44 1.50 -6.22
N SER A 98 -5.76 1.38 -6.28
CA SER A 98 -6.64 2.44 -6.76
C SER A 98 -7.18 3.35 -5.64
N ASN A 99 -7.03 4.66 -5.87
CA ASN A 99 -7.69 5.72 -5.10
C ASN A 99 -9.05 6.12 -5.66
N TYR A 100 -9.48 5.57 -6.81
CA TYR A 100 -10.76 5.92 -7.42
C TYR A 100 -11.93 5.53 -6.51
N ARG A 101 -12.80 6.50 -6.20
CA ARG A 101 -14.01 6.29 -5.38
C ARG A 101 -15.20 6.97 -6.04
N ASN A 102 -16.32 6.25 -6.06
CA ASN A 102 -17.61 6.81 -6.46
C ASN A 102 -18.71 6.12 -5.65
N ARG A 103 -19.90 6.75 -5.60
CA ARG A 103 -21.02 6.25 -4.80
C ARG A 103 -21.43 4.81 -5.14
N ARG A 104 -21.44 4.44 -6.43
CA ARG A 104 -21.83 3.08 -6.87
C ARG A 104 -20.82 2.03 -6.45
N LEU A 105 -19.53 2.36 -6.50
CA LEU A 105 -18.44 1.50 -6.05
C LEU A 105 -18.51 1.35 -4.54
N ASP A 106 -18.74 2.44 -3.81
CA ASP A 106 -18.92 2.41 -2.35
C ASP A 106 -20.10 1.51 -1.96
N ASP A 107 -21.23 1.58 -2.67
CA ASP A 107 -22.37 0.68 -2.47
C ASP A 107 -22.01 -0.79 -2.77
N LEU A 108 -21.22 -1.05 -3.82
CA LEU A 108 -20.80 -2.40 -4.22
C LEU A 108 -19.81 -3.03 -3.21
N VAL A 109 -18.85 -2.25 -2.73
CA VAL A 109 -17.79 -2.72 -1.81
C VAL A 109 -18.20 -2.63 -0.34
N GLN A 110 -19.39 -2.08 -0.05
CA GLN A 110 -19.91 -1.93 1.32
C GLN A 110 -19.88 -3.26 2.10
N GLN A 111 -20.15 -4.38 1.42
CA GLN A 111 -20.19 -5.71 2.02
C GLN A 111 -18.80 -6.38 2.09
N ILE A 112 -17.77 -5.77 1.51
CA ILE A 112 -16.38 -6.26 1.50
C ILE A 112 -15.40 -5.13 1.87
N PRO A 113 -15.54 -4.50 3.06
CA PRO A 113 -14.74 -3.34 3.46
C PRO A 113 -13.24 -3.66 3.63
N HIS A 114 -12.91 -4.96 3.74
CA HIS A 114 -11.55 -5.47 3.86
C HIS A 114 -10.88 -5.74 2.50
N ALA A 115 -11.55 -5.48 1.39
CA ALA A 115 -10.92 -5.62 0.10
C ALA A 115 -9.98 -4.43 -0.21
N LEU A 116 -8.93 -4.74 -0.96
CA LEU A 116 -8.08 -3.77 -1.62
C LEU A 116 -8.57 -3.62 -3.06
N ILE A 117 -8.87 -2.38 -3.47
CA ILE A 117 -9.27 -2.08 -4.85
C ILE A 117 -8.02 -1.80 -5.66
N MET A 118 -7.90 -2.50 -6.78
CA MET A 118 -6.84 -2.30 -7.76
C MET A 118 -7.45 -1.81 -9.07
N GLU A 119 -6.66 -1.13 -9.88
CA GLU A 119 -7.06 -0.58 -11.17
C GLU A 119 -5.98 -0.83 -12.20
N ASN A 120 -6.37 -0.91 -13.47
CA ASN A 120 -5.45 -1.01 -14.59
C ASN A 120 -5.41 0.24 -15.47
N SER A 121 -4.54 0.26 -16.48
CA SER A 121 -4.44 1.39 -17.43
C SER A 121 -5.73 1.66 -18.21
N SER A 122 -6.59 0.64 -18.35
CA SER A 122 -7.90 0.72 -19.00
C SER A 122 -9.04 1.16 -18.07
N ARG A 123 -8.75 1.52 -16.81
CA ARG A 123 -9.72 1.90 -15.76
C ARG A 123 -10.67 0.78 -15.35
N GLU A 124 -10.28 -0.47 -15.58
CA GLU A 124 -11.00 -1.62 -15.04
C GLU A 124 -10.61 -1.81 -13.58
N LEU A 125 -11.61 -2.12 -12.74
CA LEU A 125 -11.42 -2.28 -11.29
C LEU A 125 -11.37 -3.76 -10.92
N PHE A 126 -10.39 -4.10 -10.10
CA PHE A 126 -10.17 -5.43 -9.55
C PHE A 126 -10.25 -5.38 -8.02
N VAL A 127 -10.68 -6.48 -7.42
CA VAL A 127 -10.85 -6.59 -5.98
C VAL A 127 -9.92 -7.69 -5.47
N LEU A 128 -8.94 -7.30 -4.67
CA LEU A 128 -8.13 -8.23 -3.90
C LEU A 128 -8.78 -8.41 -2.52
N VAL A 129 -9.29 -9.61 -2.28
CA VAL A 129 -9.91 -9.99 -0.99
C VAL A 129 -8.89 -10.65 -0.08
N PRO A 130 -8.96 -10.39 1.25
CA PRO A 130 -8.06 -11.01 2.21
C PRO A 130 -8.22 -12.53 2.20
N ASN A 131 -7.10 -13.24 2.21
CA ASN A 131 -7.07 -14.66 2.53
C ASN A 131 -7.14 -14.86 4.05
N CYS A 132 -8.24 -14.43 4.68
CA CYS A 132 -8.46 -14.67 6.10
C CYS A 132 -9.10 -16.06 6.28
N PRO A 133 -8.67 -16.84 7.29
CA PRO A 133 -9.34 -18.09 7.59
C PRO A 133 -10.78 -17.78 8.01
N VAL A 134 -11.75 -18.40 7.33
CA VAL A 134 -13.17 -18.29 7.66
C VAL A 134 -13.37 -18.79 9.09
N LYS A 135 -13.62 -17.88 10.03
CA LYS A 135 -13.97 -18.27 11.40
C LYS A 135 -15.45 -18.61 11.43
N ARG A 136 -15.77 -19.86 11.80
CA ARG A 136 -17.16 -20.29 11.99
C ARG A 136 -17.84 -19.37 13.03
N PRO A 137 -19.06 -18.87 12.78
CA PRO A 137 -19.81 -18.12 13.78
C PRO A 137 -20.02 -18.98 15.03
N ASN A 138 -19.90 -18.38 16.21
CA ASN A 138 -20.34 -19.03 17.44
C ASN A 138 -21.87 -19.11 17.39
N ILE A 139 -22.40 -20.30 17.15
CA ILE A 139 -23.83 -20.56 17.29
C ILE A 139 -24.06 -20.72 18.80
N LEU A 140 -24.59 -19.68 19.44
CA LEU A 140 -25.12 -19.80 20.80
C LEU A 140 -26.37 -20.69 20.70
N MET A 141 -26.32 -21.87 21.31
CA MET A 141 -27.51 -22.68 21.59
C MET A 141 -28.19 -22.17 22.85
#